data_AF-A0A9P0KAD5-F1
#
_entry.id   AF-A0A9P0KAD5-F1
#
_cell.length_a   1.000
_cell.length_b   1.000
_cell.length_c   1.000
_cell.angle_alpha   90.00
_cell.angle_beta   90.00
_cell.angle_gamma   90.00
#
_symmetry.space_group_name_H-M   'P 1'
#
loop_
_entity.id
_entity.type
_entity.pdbx_description
1 polymer ?
#
loop_
_entity_poly.entity_id
_entity_poly.type
_entity_poly.pdbx_seq_one_letter_code
_entity_poly.pdbx_strand_id
1 'polypeptide(L)'
;MPFAQRHVEPRLVSRVRLFDDEGHPKVTDGELEAVTNGTLCNALRQLASLVAAADSIFDELADELKRVHARSQQVKQRIDQLQPKVDRVDPKAVTVRYEHTNKYHKYGCGTAGQAFLGDAFA
;
A
#
# COMPACT_ATOMS: atom_id res chain seq x y z
N MET A 1 -0.64 -18.28 -8.58
CA MET A 1 -1.31 -17.02 -8.96
C MET A 1 -1.73 -16.33 -7.67
N PRO A 2 -1.40 -15.04 -7.43
CA PRO A 2 -1.82 -14.36 -6.20
C PRO A 2 -3.33 -14.06 -6.25
N PHE A 3 -4.02 -14.25 -5.13
CA PHE A 3 -5.45 -13.96 -5.00
C PHE A 3 -5.69 -12.44 -4.97
N ALA A 4 -6.85 -12.00 -5.45
CA ALA A 4 -7.26 -10.60 -5.32
C ALA A 4 -7.33 -10.26 -3.83
N GLN A 5 -6.52 -9.29 -3.39
CA GLN A 5 -6.39 -8.95 -1.97
C GLN A 5 -7.67 -8.35 -1.38
N ARG A 6 -8.58 -7.85 -2.24
CA ARG A 6 -9.80 -7.16 -1.84
C ARG A 6 -10.97 -7.57 -2.71
N HIS A 7 -12.11 -7.81 -2.07
CA HIS A 7 -13.34 -8.23 -2.70
C HIS A 7 -14.45 -7.25 -2.39
N VAL A 8 -15.27 -6.97 -3.39
CA VAL A 8 -16.46 -6.13 -3.24
C VAL A 8 -17.67 -7.05 -3.18
N GLU A 9 -18.45 -6.93 -2.11
CA GLU A 9 -19.70 -7.68 -1.90
C GLU A 9 -20.87 -6.73 -1.69
N PRO A 10 -22.10 -7.10 -2.12
CA PRO A 10 -22.49 -8.34 -2.77
C PRO A 10 -22.15 -8.38 -4.28
N ARG A 11 -21.75 -9.55 -4.80
CA ARG A 11 -21.47 -9.74 -6.25
C ARG A 11 -22.71 -9.88 -7.13
N LEU A 12 -23.75 -10.54 -6.63
CA LEU A 12 -24.96 -10.86 -7.39
C LEU A 12 -26.07 -9.86 -7.12
N VAL A 13 -25.83 -8.59 -7.43
CA VAL A 13 -26.65 -7.44 -7.03
C VAL A 13 -28.14 -7.61 -7.38
N SER A 14 -28.44 -8.03 -8.62
CA SER A 14 -29.81 -8.18 -9.12
C SER A 14 -30.45 -9.55 -8.87
N ARG A 15 -29.72 -10.52 -8.29
CA ARG A 15 -30.28 -11.87 -8.02
C ARG A 15 -30.96 -11.90 -6.66
N VAL A 16 -32.07 -11.18 -6.56
CA VAL A 16 -32.94 -11.20 -5.38
C VAL A 16 -33.78 -12.48 -5.42
N ARG A 17 -33.71 -13.30 -4.36
CA ARG A 17 -34.56 -14.50 -4.24
C ARG A 17 -35.95 -14.10 -3.75
N LEU A 18 -36.93 -14.21 -4.63
CA LEU A 18 -38.34 -13.98 -4.30
C LEU A 18 -39.07 -15.22 -3.78
N PHE A 19 -38.41 -16.39 -3.80
CA PHE A 19 -38.94 -17.63 -3.26
C PHE A 19 -38.12 -18.03 -2.03
N ASP A 20 -38.75 -18.74 -1.09
CA ASP A 20 -38.03 -19.45 -0.03
C ASP A 20 -37.34 -20.72 -0.59
N ASP A 21 -36.65 -21.45 0.27
CA ASP A 21 -35.90 -22.65 -0.16
C ASP A 21 -36.85 -23.85 -0.39
N GLU A 22 -38.09 -23.77 0.13
CA GLU A 22 -39.20 -24.71 -0.09
C GLU A 22 -40.00 -24.41 -1.39
N GLY A 23 -39.74 -23.27 -2.04
CA GLY A 23 -40.35 -22.87 -3.31
C GLY A 23 -41.63 -22.02 -3.19
N HIS A 24 -42.00 -21.58 -1.98
CA HIS A 24 -43.12 -20.67 -1.79
C HIS A 24 -42.71 -19.22 -2.09
N PRO A 25 -43.60 -18.43 -2.71
CA PRO A 25 -43.34 -17.03 -2.99
C PRO A 25 -43.33 -16.20 -1.70
N LYS A 26 -42.25 -15.44 -1.50
CA LYS A 26 -42.09 -14.49 -0.38
C LYS A 26 -42.96 -13.25 -0.52
N VAL A 27 -43.43 -12.99 -1.74
CA VAL A 27 -44.23 -11.82 -2.09
C VAL A 27 -45.42 -12.30 -2.90
N THR A 28 -46.62 -11.86 -2.55
CA THR A 28 -47.86 -12.33 -3.17
C THR A 28 -48.23 -11.54 -4.43
N ASP A 29 -47.80 -10.27 -4.51
CA ASP A 29 -47.93 -9.37 -5.66
C ASP A 29 -46.77 -8.34 -5.62
N GLY A 30 -46.48 -7.64 -6.71
CA GLY A 30 -45.43 -6.60 -6.75
C GLY A 30 -44.00 -7.15 -6.84
N GLU A 31 -43.81 -8.32 -7.44
CA GLU A 31 -42.50 -8.98 -7.62
C GLU A 31 -41.45 -8.06 -8.25
N LEU A 32 -41.84 -7.27 -9.27
CA LEU A 32 -40.94 -6.34 -9.93
C LEU A 32 -40.43 -5.26 -8.97
N GLU A 33 -41.30 -4.73 -8.11
CA GLU A 33 -40.92 -3.74 -7.10
C GLU A 33 -39.98 -4.37 -6.07
N ALA A 34 -40.26 -5.59 -5.62
CA ALA A 34 -39.41 -6.32 -4.69
C ALA A 34 -38.00 -6.59 -5.26
N VAL A 35 -37.89 -7.03 -6.53
CA VAL A 35 -36.57 -7.21 -7.18
C VAL A 35 -35.86 -5.88 -7.35
N THR A 36 -36.57 -4.83 -7.77
CA THR A 36 -35.96 -3.51 -8.01
C THR A 36 -35.41 -2.93 -6.72
N ASN A 37 -36.21 -2.94 -5.64
CA ASN A 37 -35.78 -2.46 -4.32
C ASN A 37 -34.62 -3.30 -3.79
N GLY A 38 -34.68 -4.63 -3.90
CA GLY A 38 -33.57 -5.49 -3.48
C GLY A 38 -32.29 -5.24 -4.28
N THR A 39 -32.42 -4.99 -5.59
CA THR A 39 -31.30 -4.64 -6.47
C THR A 39 -30.69 -3.30 -6.04
N LEU A 40 -31.50 -2.28 -5.75
CA LEU A 40 -31.03 -0.98 -5.29
C LEU A 40 -30.32 -1.08 -3.92
N CYS A 41 -30.91 -1.80 -2.96
CA CYS A 41 -30.28 -2.03 -1.66
C CYS A 41 -28.94 -2.77 -1.80
N ASN A 42 -28.88 -3.80 -2.64
CA ASN A 42 -27.64 -4.53 -2.89
C ASN A 42 -26.59 -3.67 -3.59
N ALA A 43 -26.99 -2.79 -4.52
CA ALA A 43 -26.10 -1.86 -5.18
C ALA A 43 -25.49 -0.87 -4.17
N LEU A 44 -26.30 -0.32 -3.26
CA LEU A 44 -25.82 0.56 -2.19
C LEU A 44 -24.83 -0.16 -1.27
N ARG A 45 -25.11 -1.42 -0.89
CA ARG A 45 -24.18 -2.24 -0.10
C ARG A 45 -22.88 -2.51 -0.85
N GLN A 46 -22.96 -2.75 -2.16
CA GLN A 46 -21.80 -2.98 -3.01
C GLN A 46 -20.93 -1.73 -3.09
N LEU A 47 -21.54 -0.56 -3.25
CA LEU A 47 -20.83 0.72 -3.23
C LEU A 47 -20.17 0.98 -1.86
N ALA A 48 -20.86 0.67 -0.75
CA ALA A 48 -20.26 0.78 0.58
C ALA A 48 -19.04 -0.14 0.74
N SER A 49 -19.13 -1.40 0.25
CA SER A 49 -18.00 -2.33 0.25
C SER A 49 -16.84 -1.84 -0.63
N LEU A 50 -17.15 -1.19 -1.75
CA LEU A 50 -16.14 -0.60 -2.63
C LEU A 50 -15.42 0.57 -1.95
N VAL A 51 -16.14 1.44 -1.26
CA VAL A 51 -15.56 2.55 -0.49
C VAL A 51 -14.65 2.03 0.61
N ALA A 52 -15.08 1.01 1.37
CA ALA A 52 -14.23 0.38 2.38
C ALA A 52 -12.93 -0.21 1.77
N ALA A 53 -13.03 -0.81 0.58
CA ALA A 53 -11.86 -1.28 -0.15
C ALA A 53 -10.95 -0.13 -0.60
N ALA A 54 -11.50 1.02 -0.99
CA ALA A 54 -10.73 2.22 -1.35
C ALA A 54 -10.04 2.84 -0.12
N ASP A 55 -10.72 2.93 1.01
CA ASP A 55 -10.15 3.44 2.28
C ASP A 55 -8.91 2.63 2.67
N SER A 56 -8.99 1.30 2.59
CA SER A 56 -7.85 0.43 2.81
C SER A 56 -6.68 0.67 1.83
N ILE A 57 -6.92 1.16 0.60
CA ILE A 57 -5.84 1.49 -0.36
C ILE A 57 -5.18 2.75 0.16
N PHE A 58 -5.98 3.75 0.51
CA PHE A 58 -5.47 5.04 0.92
C PHE A 58 -4.74 4.97 2.27
N ASP A 59 -5.16 4.11 3.19
CA ASP A 59 -4.44 3.88 4.45
C ASP A 59 -3.06 3.27 4.21
N GLU A 60 -2.98 2.21 3.39
CA GLU A 60 -1.69 1.59 3.03
C GLU A 60 -0.77 2.58 2.32
N LEU A 61 -1.30 3.33 1.34
CA LEU A 61 -0.54 4.37 0.64
C LEU A 61 -0.10 5.49 1.58
N ALA A 62 -0.96 5.93 2.51
CA ALA A 62 -0.62 6.96 3.47
C ALA A 62 0.54 6.52 4.37
N ASP A 63 0.55 5.26 4.80
CA ASP A 63 1.63 4.72 5.61
C ASP A 63 2.93 4.57 4.83
N GLU A 64 2.87 4.15 3.57
CA GLU A 64 4.05 4.15 2.69
C GLU A 64 4.59 5.57 2.47
N LEU A 65 3.71 6.54 2.21
CA LEU A 65 4.09 7.94 2.04
C LEU A 65 4.73 8.51 3.32
N LYS A 66 4.21 8.19 4.51
CA LYS A 66 4.84 8.57 5.78
C LYS A 66 6.25 8.01 5.90
N ARG A 67 6.47 6.74 5.52
CA ARG A 67 7.80 6.11 5.54
C ARG A 67 8.76 6.80 4.57
N VAL A 68 8.31 7.09 3.34
CA VAL A 68 9.11 7.80 2.33
C VAL A 68 9.42 9.22 2.81
N HIS A 69 8.44 9.92 3.38
CA HIS A 69 8.60 11.26 3.92
C HIS A 69 9.65 11.30 5.04
N ALA A 70 9.57 10.39 6.01
CA ALA A 70 10.53 10.31 7.11
C ALA A 70 11.96 10.06 6.60
N ARG A 71 12.12 9.14 5.62
CA ARG A 71 13.42 8.89 4.99
C ARG A 71 13.94 10.13 4.24
N SER A 72 13.07 10.79 3.48
CA SER A 72 13.41 12.01 2.75
C SER A 72 13.83 13.14 3.70
N GLN A 73 13.13 13.32 4.82
CA GLN A 73 13.51 14.28 5.86
C GLN A 73 14.88 13.97 6.46
N GLN A 74 15.17 12.71 6.79
CA GLN A 74 16.49 12.32 7.29
C GLN A 74 17.60 12.63 6.28
N VAL A 75 17.37 12.35 5.00
CA VAL A 75 18.33 12.68 3.93
C VAL A 75 18.51 14.19 3.81
N LYS A 76 17.41 14.96 3.82
CA LYS A 76 17.45 16.43 3.81
C LYS A 76 18.26 16.98 4.99
N GLN A 77 18.04 16.49 6.20
CA GLN A 77 18.81 16.90 7.39
C GLN A 77 20.30 16.60 7.24
N ARG A 78 20.67 15.45 6.67
CA ARG A 78 22.07 15.11 6.39
C ARG A 78 22.67 16.06 5.36
N ILE A 79 21.92 16.40 4.30
CA ILE A 79 22.35 17.39 3.29
C ILE A 79 22.56 18.76 3.95
N ASP A 80 21.59 19.23 4.75
CA ASP A 80 21.65 20.53 5.42
C ASP A 80 22.85 20.62 6.40
N GLN A 81 23.23 19.50 7.04
CA GLN A 81 24.43 19.42 7.87
C GLN A 81 25.74 19.36 7.08
N LEU A 82 25.72 18.78 5.88
CA LEU A 82 26.88 18.67 5.00
C LEU A 82 27.14 19.97 4.24
N GLN A 83 26.09 20.70 3.87
CA GLN A 83 26.18 21.96 3.11
C GLN A 83 27.20 22.94 3.71
N PRO A 84 27.10 23.36 5.00
CA PRO A 84 28.07 24.28 5.58
C PRO A 84 29.47 23.67 5.76
N LYS A 85 29.59 22.34 5.82
CA LYS A 85 30.90 21.67 5.87
C LYS A 85 31.59 21.73 4.52
N VAL A 86 30.85 21.54 3.43
CA VAL A 86 31.36 21.67 2.06
C VAL A 86 31.73 23.12 1.76
N ASP A 87 30.86 24.07 2.12
CA ASP A 87 31.09 25.49 1.84
C ASP A 87 32.29 26.09 2.59
N ARG A 88 32.67 25.51 3.74
CA ARG A 88 33.82 25.93 4.55
C ARG A 88 35.14 25.27 4.17
N VAL A 89 35.11 24.22 3.34
CA VAL A 89 36.33 23.51 2.94
C VAL A 89 37.02 24.30 1.84
N ASP A 90 38.22 24.81 2.13
CA ASP A 90 39.11 25.38 1.11
C ASP A 90 39.90 24.24 0.43
N PRO A 91 39.62 23.92 -0.84
CA PRO A 91 40.29 22.84 -1.55
C PRO A 91 41.79 23.06 -1.76
N LYS A 92 42.31 24.29 -1.60
CA LYS A 92 43.75 24.59 -1.73
C LYS A 92 44.54 24.36 -0.44
N ALA A 93 43.87 24.32 0.71
CA ALA A 93 44.48 24.10 2.02
C ALA A 93 44.56 22.61 2.42
N VAL A 94 43.88 21.73 1.69
CA VAL A 94 43.88 20.28 1.97
C VAL A 94 45.15 19.64 1.41
N THR A 95 46.16 19.46 2.26
CA THR A 95 47.34 18.67 1.90
C THR A 95 46.97 17.19 1.79
N VAL A 96 47.02 16.64 0.57
CA VAL A 96 46.85 15.20 0.33
C VAL A 96 48.05 14.46 0.90
N ARG A 97 47.85 13.68 1.97
CA ARG A 97 48.89 12.75 2.46
C ARG A 97 48.89 11.52 1.56
N TYR A 98 49.93 11.37 0.74
CA TYR A 98 50.21 10.16 -0.03
C TYR A 98 50.80 9.07 0.89
N GLU A 99 50.04 8.65 1.90
CA GLU A 99 50.35 7.41 2.58
C GLU A 99 49.69 6.28 1.79
N HIS A 100 50.51 5.52 1.06
CA HIS A 100 50.13 4.24 0.45
C HIS A 100 49.52 3.35 1.53
N THR A 101 48.22 3.43 1.73
CA THR A 101 47.49 2.47 2.54
C THR A 101 46.32 1.98 1.73
N ASN A 102 46.39 0.68 1.43
CA ASN A 102 45.32 -0.12 0.88
C ASN A 102 44.16 -0.16 1.90
N LYS A 103 43.40 0.93 1.99
CA LYS A 103 42.35 1.14 3.01
C LYS A 103 41.01 1.61 2.42
N TYR A 104 40.77 1.39 1.13
CA TYR A 104 39.43 1.53 0.54
C TYR A 104 38.58 0.28 0.84
N HIS A 105 38.24 0.06 2.11
CA HIS A 105 37.33 -1.04 2.49
C HIS A 105 36.18 -0.61 3.39
N LYS A 106 35.85 0.69 3.46
CA LYS A 106 34.88 1.13 4.47
C LYS A 106 33.96 2.28 4.08
N TYR A 107 33.55 2.33 2.82
CA TYR A 107 32.29 2.97 2.44
C TYR A 107 31.40 1.90 1.82
N GLY A 108 30.88 1.01 2.67
CA GLY A 108 29.86 0.06 2.25
C GLY A 108 28.61 0.84 1.85
N CYS A 109 28.27 0.83 0.57
CA CYS A 109 26.95 1.21 0.09
C CYS A 109 25.94 0.33 0.84
N GLY A 110 24.96 0.92 1.53
CA GLY A 110 23.99 0.17 2.30
C GLY A 110 23.21 -0.78 1.41
N THR A 111 23.64 -2.04 1.32
CA THR A 111 22.91 -3.11 0.66
C THR A 111 21.71 -3.47 1.54
N ALA A 112 20.62 -2.73 1.39
CA ALA A 112 19.29 -3.20 1.75
C ALA A 112 18.85 -4.23 0.69
N GLY A 113 19.53 -5.39 0.69
CA GLY A 113 19.13 -6.58 -0.05
C GLY A 113 18.05 -7.31 0.75
N GLN A 114 16.93 -7.55 0.10
CA GLN A 114 15.72 -8.21 0.57
C GLN A 114 15.99 -9.51 1.34
N ALA A 115 15.60 -9.57 2.62
CA ALA A 115 15.28 -10.82 3.29
C ALA A 115 13.83 -11.19 2.94
N PHE A 116 13.64 -11.82 1.80
CA PHE A 116 12.42 -12.55 1.43
C PHE A 116 12.84 -13.75 0.59
N LEU A 117 13.14 -14.88 1.23
CA LEU A 117 12.89 -16.20 0.67
C LEU A 117 12.96 -17.26 1.78
N GLY A 118 11.79 -17.80 2.12
CA GLY A 118 11.62 -19.23 2.43
C GLY A 118 11.92 -19.72 3.84
N ASP A 119 10.94 -19.57 4.75
CA ASP A 119 10.59 -20.68 5.62
C ASP A 119 9.92 -21.76 4.77
N ALA A 120 10.60 -22.91 4.58
CA ALA A 120 10.02 -24.25 4.42
C ALA A 120 11.10 -25.29 4.08
N PHE A 121 11.04 -26.42 4.79
CA PHE A 121 11.70 -27.71 4.52
C PHE A 121 13.04 -28.00 5.20
N ALA A 122 12.97 -28.41 6.47
CA ALA A 122 13.56 -29.64 7.00
C ALA A 122 12.86 -30.03 8.31
#